data_AF-A0A3D2S6D2-F1
#
_entry.id   AF-A0A3D2S6D2-F1
#
_cell.length_a   1.000
_cell.length_b   1.000
_cell.length_c   1.000
_cell.angle_alpha   90.00
_cell.angle_beta   90.00
_cell.angle_gamma   90.00
#
_symmetry.space_group_name_H-M   'P 1'
#
loop_
_entity.id
_entity.type
_entity.pdbx_description
1 polymer ?
#
loop_
_entity_poly.entity_id
_entity_poly.type
_entity_poly.pdbx_seq_one_letter_code
_entity_poly.pdbx_strand_id
1 'polypeptide(L)'
;LKFEELFLDQVRILRIRGERHRMYKGIVFKNIDNIFMQFYNEGLPFPLTGAQKRVLKDIRSDVVSGNQMNRLLQGDVGSGKTIVALLAMLMAIDNGYQTCLMAPTEILARQHFAGFA
;
A
#
# COMPACT_ATOMS: atom_id res chain seq x y z
N LEU A 1 -1.56 23.60 28.01
CA LEU A 1 -0.99 23.98 26.70
C LEU A 1 -0.66 22.78 25.80
N LYS A 2 0.41 22.00 26.03
CA LYS A 2 0.81 20.91 25.10
C LYS A 2 -0.28 19.85 24.80
N PHE A 3 -1.09 19.50 25.80
CA PHE A 3 -2.22 18.57 25.59
C PHE A 3 -3.29 19.16 24.66
N GLU A 4 -3.60 20.44 24.82
CA GLU A 4 -4.65 21.13 24.07
C GLU A 4 -4.27 21.26 22.60
N GLU A 5 -3.00 21.58 22.31
CA GLU A 5 -2.44 21.59 20.95
C GLU A 5 -2.54 20.22 20.30
N LEU A 6 -2.05 19.16 20.97
CA LEU A 6 -2.12 17.79 20.46
C LEU A 6 -3.57 17.34 20.26
N PHE A 7 -4.47 17.71 21.17
CA PHE A 7 -5.88 17.39 21.06
C PHE A 7 -6.51 18.04 19.82
N LEU A 8 -6.26 19.33 19.59
CA LEU A 8 -6.75 20.06 18.42
C LEU A 8 -6.18 19.47 17.12
N ASP A 9 -4.91 19.08 17.10
CA ASP A 9 -4.30 18.41 15.93
C ASP A 9 -4.95 17.06 15.63
N GLN A 10 -5.20 16.24 16.65
CA GLN A 10 -5.88 14.94 16.45
C GLN A 10 -7.32 15.12 15.96
N VAL A 11 -8.07 16.06 16.53
CA VAL A 11 -9.44 16.39 16.07
C VAL A 11 -9.41 16.82 14.60
N ARG A 12 -8.45 17.65 14.21
CA ARG A 12 -8.27 18.09 12.83
C ARG A 12 -7.98 16.92 11.89
N ILE A 13 -7.04 16.04 12.26
CA ILE A 13 -6.70 14.85 11.46
C ILE A 13 -7.92 13.92 11.29
N LEU A 14 -8.67 13.67 12.37
CA LEU A 14 -9.87 12.84 12.34
C LEU A 14 -10.95 13.44 11.44
N ARG A 15 -11.14 14.76 11.50
CA ARG A 15 -12.08 15.47 10.62
C ARG A 15 -11.68 15.31 9.15
N ILE A 16 -10.43 15.57 8.79
CA ILE A 16 -9.92 15.42 7.41
C ILE A 16 -10.11 13.97 6.92
N ARG A 17 -9.82 12.99 7.78
CA ARG A 17 -10.02 11.58 7.47
C ARG A 17 -11.49 11.26 7.20
N GLY A 18 -12.39 11.72 8.07
CA GLY A 18 -13.84 11.51 7.91
C GLY A 18 -14.41 12.16 6.65
N GLU A 19 -14.00 13.40 6.36
CA GLU A 19 -14.39 14.12 5.14
C GLU A 19 -13.88 13.38 3.88
N ARG A 20 -12.64 12.88 3.88
CA ARG A 20 -12.11 12.08 2.76
C ARG A 20 -12.93 10.81 2.52
N HIS A 21 -13.24 10.04 3.56
CA HIS A 21 -14.05 8.82 3.45
C HIS A 21 -15.48 9.09 2.96
N ARG A 22 -16.05 10.26 3.29
CA ARG A 22 -17.37 10.66 2.82
C ARG A 22 -17.34 11.12 1.35
N MET A 23 -16.38 11.94 0.98
CA MET A 23 -16.31 12.58 -0.34
C MET A 23 -15.75 11.66 -1.42
N TYR A 24 -14.77 10.83 -1.09
CA TYR A 24 -14.06 9.98 -2.05
C TYR A 24 -14.23 8.51 -1.68
N LYS A 25 -15.06 7.80 -2.46
CA LYS A 25 -15.20 6.36 -2.34
C LYS A 25 -13.95 5.67 -2.90
N GLY A 26 -13.49 4.64 -2.21
CA GLY A 26 -12.46 3.76 -2.71
C GLY A 26 -13.02 2.81 -3.77
N ILE A 27 -12.16 2.40 -4.69
CA ILE A 27 -12.47 1.32 -5.63
C ILE A 27 -12.34 0.00 -4.87
N VAL A 28 -13.36 -0.85 -4.96
CA VAL A 28 -13.34 -2.18 -4.33
C VAL A 28 -12.63 -3.16 -5.25
N PHE A 29 -11.49 -3.67 -4.81
CA PHE A 29 -10.76 -4.72 -5.53
C PHE A 29 -11.42 -6.07 -5.29
N LYS A 30 -12.08 -6.64 -6.30
CA LYS A 30 -12.79 -7.92 -6.20
C LYS A 30 -11.92 -9.11 -6.54
N ASN A 31 -11.01 -8.94 -7.50
CA ASN A 31 -10.17 -10.00 -8.04
C ASN A 31 -8.73 -9.76 -7.57
N ILE A 32 -8.20 -10.56 -6.65
CA ILE A 32 -6.80 -10.41 -6.15
C ILE A 32 -6.06 -11.75 -6.24
N ASP A 33 -6.52 -12.62 -7.13
CA ASP A 33 -6.14 -14.04 -7.10
C ASP A 33 -5.48 -14.52 -8.41
N ASN A 34 -5.19 -13.63 -9.37
CA ASN A 34 -4.61 -14.02 -10.66
C ASN A 34 -3.11 -13.72 -10.72
N ILE A 35 -2.72 -12.55 -11.22
CA ILE A 35 -1.32 -12.12 -11.38
C ILE A 35 -0.65 -12.00 -10.00
N PHE A 36 -1.38 -11.51 -8.99
CA PHE A 36 -0.87 -11.47 -7.63
C PHE A 36 -0.47 -12.86 -7.12
N MET A 37 -1.36 -13.85 -7.26
CA MET A 37 -1.10 -15.21 -6.76
C MET A 37 -0.04 -15.92 -7.58
N GLN A 38 -0.04 -15.74 -8.90
CA GLN A 38 0.99 -16.31 -9.76
C GLN A 38 2.38 -15.80 -9.33
N PHE A 39 2.55 -14.48 -9.22
CA PHE A 39 3.83 -13.90 -8.78
C PHE A 39 4.19 -14.32 -7.35
N TYR A 40 3.21 -14.37 -6.43
CA TYR A 40 3.44 -14.79 -5.05
C TYR A 40 3.91 -16.25 -4.95
N ASN A 41 3.38 -17.15 -5.78
CA ASN A 41 3.71 -18.58 -5.71
C ASN A 41 4.96 -18.94 -6.52
N GLU A 42 5.17 -18.30 -7.67
CA GLU A 42 6.18 -18.71 -8.65
C GLU A 42 7.26 -17.65 -8.89
N GLY A 43 6.92 -16.38 -8.72
CA GLY A 43 7.81 -15.25 -9.03
C GLY A 43 8.66 -14.76 -7.85
N LEU A 44 8.34 -15.16 -6.62
CA LEU A 44 9.08 -14.73 -5.43
C LEU A 44 10.38 -15.54 -5.26
N PRO A 45 11.57 -14.88 -5.23
CA PRO A 45 12.84 -15.58 -5.05
C PRO A 45 13.10 -16.01 -3.59
N PHE A 46 12.24 -15.59 -2.66
CA PHE A 46 12.34 -15.93 -1.24
C PHE A 46 10.94 -15.94 -0.60
N PRO A 47 10.75 -16.69 0.50
CA PRO A 47 9.50 -16.65 1.23
C PRO A 47 9.32 -15.32 1.95
N LEU A 48 8.10 -14.77 1.94
CA LEU A 48 7.79 -13.57 2.72
C LEU A 48 7.85 -13.85 4.23
N THR A 49 8.33 -12.86 4.98
CA THR A 49 8.30 -12.90 6.44
C THR A 49 6.87 -12.83 6.96
N GLY A 50 6.65 -13.28 8.20
CA GLY A 50 5.34 -13.15 8.85
C GLY A 50 4.85 -11.70 8.93
N ALA A 51 5.76 -10.74 9.11
CA ALA A 51 5.43 -9.32 9.13
C ALA A 51 4.95 -8.82 7.76
N GLN A 52 5.65 -9.16 6.68
CA GLN A 52 5.26 -8.81 5.32
C GLN A 52 3.88 -9.40 4.97
N LYS A 53 3.62 -10.67 5.33
CA LYS A 53 2.32 -11.31 5.12
C LYS A 53 1.18 -10.61 5.87
N ARG A 54 1.41 -10.19 7.12
CA ARG A 54 0.41 -9.41 7.89
C ARG A 54 0.10 -8.08 7.20
N VAL A 55 1.13 -7.34 6.80
CA VAL A 55 0.96 -6.06 6.09
C VAL A 55 0.19 -6.23 4.78
N LEU A 56 0.46 -7.28 4.00
CA LEU A 56 -0.28 -7.57 2.78
C LEU A 56 -1.75 -7.88 3.05
N LYS A 57 -2.05 -8.55 4.17
CA LYS A 57 -3.42 -8.78 4.62
C LYS A 57 -4.12 -7.48 4.97
N ASP A 58 -3.43 -6.56 5.65
CA ASP A 58 -3.97 -5.25 5.99
C ASP A 58 -4.24 -4.41 4.72
N ILE A 59 -3.29 -4.41 3.76
CA ILE A 59 -3.46 -3.77 2.45
C ILE A 59 -4.65 -4.36 1.71
N ARG A 60 -4.77 -5.70 1.66
CA ARG A 60 -5.93 -6.39 1.07
C ARG A 60 -7.23 -5.93 1.73
N SER A 61 -7.27 -5.84 3.07
CA SER A 61 -8.44 -5.35 3.80
C SER A 61 -8.78 -3.90 3.43
N ASP A 62 -7.78 -3.03 3.25
CA ASP A 62 -8.02 -1.64 2.90
C ASP A 62 -8.65 -1.52 1.50
N VAL A 63 -8.09 -2.22 0.49
CA VAL A 63 -8.56 -2.13 -0.91
C VAL A 63 -9.90 -2.83 -1.17
N VAL A 64 -10.32 -3.76 -0.30
CA VAL A 64 -11.67 -4.36 -0.39
C VAL A 64 -12.73 -3.57 0.39
N SER A 65 -12.33 -2.63 1.25
CA SER A 65 -13.26 -1.94 2.16
C SER A 65 -14.22 -0.95 1.48
N GLY A 66 -13.96 -0.57 0.23
CA GLY A 66 -14.67 0.51 -0.48
C GLY A 66 -14.31 1.91 0.03
N ASN A 67 -13.33 2.02 0.92
CA ASN A 67 -12.70 3.27 1.33
C ASN A 67 -11.36 3.45 0.61
N GLN A 68 -10.97 4.70 0.34
CA GLN A 68 -9.64 4.95 -0.22
C GLN A 68 -8.56 4.53 0.78
N MET A 69 -7.64 3.66 0.35
CA MET A 69 -6.47 3.30 1.15
C MET A 69 -5.53 4.50 1.27
N ASN A 70 -5.19 4.88 2.51
CA ASN A 70 -4.16 5.87 2.83
C ASN A 70 -3.26 5.33 3.93
N ARG A 71 -2.30 4.47 3.55
CA ARG A 71 -1.45 3.70 4.46
C ARG A 71 0.00 4.14 4.36
N LEU A 72 0.64 4.31 5.51
CA LEU A 72 2.08 4.44 5.62
C LEU A 72 2.69 3.05 5.86
N LEU A 73 3.47 2.56 4.91
CA LEU A 73 4.26 1.34 5.09
C LEU A 73 5.63 1.70 5.68
N GLN A 74 5.81 1.41 6.97
CA GLN A 74 7.03 1.72 7.70
C GLN A 74 7.82 0.45 8.05
N GLY A 75 9.14 0.54 7.99
CA GLY A 75 10.06 -0.53 8.35
C GLY A 75 11.51 -0.14 8.04
N ASP A 76 12.47 -0.83 8.65
CA ASP A 76 13.89 -0.52 8.51
C ASP A 76 14.40 -0.70 7.06
N VAL A 77 15.56 -0.12 6.76
CA VAL A 77 16.23 -0.37 5.47
C VAL A 77 16.50 -1.87 5.34
N GLY A 78 16.18 -2.46 4.18
CA GLY A 78 16.33 -3.90 3.95
C GLY A 78 15.15 -4.78 4.39
N SER A 79 14.14 -4.24 5.09
CA SER A 79 12.96 -5.03 5.54
C SER A 79 12.01 -5.52 4.42
N GLY A 80 12.31 -5.25 3.15
CA GLY A 80 11.50 -5.68 2.01
C GLY A 80 10.23 -4.85 1.79
N LYS A 81 10.25 -3.54 2.08
CA LYS A 81 9.10 -2.65 1.78
C LYS A 81 8.75 -2.65 0.28
N THR A 82 9.77 -2.72 -0.58
CA THR A 82 9.60 -2.70 -2.03
C THR A 82 8.81 -3.91 -2.55
N ILE A 83 9.03 -5.11 -1.98
CA ILE A 83 8.27 -6.30 -2.41
C ILE A 83 6.81 -6.24 -1.98
N VAL A 84 6.53 -5.67 -0.80
CA VAL A 84 5.16 -5.41 -0.34
C VAL A 84 4.46 -4.39 -1.26
N ALA A 85 5.16 -3.32 -1.65
CA ALA A 85 4.62 -2.32 -2.59
C ALA A 85 4.32 -2.93 -3.96
N LEU A 86 5.23 -3.75 -4.52
CA LEU A 86 5.01 -4.45 -5.79
C LEU A 86 3.78 -5.36 -5.71
N LEU A 87 3.67 -6.19 -4.67
CA LEU A 87 2.53 -7.06 -4.46
C LEU A 87 1.21 -6.28 -4.33
N ALA A 88 1.21 -5.13 -3.65
CA ALA A 88 0.05 -4.24 -3.60
C ALA A 88 -0.32 -3.68 -4.98
N MET A 89 0.67 -3.34 -5.82
CA MET A 89 0.43 -2.91 -7.20
C MET A 89 -0.21 -4.03 -8.03
N LEU A 90 0.24 -5.27 -7.89
CA LEU A 90 -0.36 -6.42 -8.58
C LEU A 90 -1.84 -6.61 -8.22
N MET A 91 -2.25 -6.32 -6.98
CA MET A 91 -3.67 -6.37 -6.59
C MET A 91 -4.52 -5.40 -7.43
N ALA A 92 -3.99 -4.22 -7.76
CA ALA A 92 -4.69 -3.25 -8.60
C ALA A 92 -4.73 -3.71 -10.07
N ILE A 93 -3.63 -4.28 -10.56
CA ILE A 93 -3.54 -4.83 -11.93
C ILE A 93 -4.54 -5.97 -12.13
N ASP A 94 -4.71 -6.86 -11.14
CA ASP A 94 -5.73 -7.92 -11.18
C ASP A 94 -7.16 -7.41 -11.31
N ASN A 95 -7.40 -6.14 -10.95
CA ASN A 95 -8.69 -5.47 -11.11
C ASN A 95 -8.76 -4.57 -12.36
N GLY A 96 -7.79 -4.67 -13.27
CA GLY A 96 -7.76 -3.90 -14.52
C GLY A 96 -7.32 -2.45 -14.36
N TYR A 97 -6.70 -2.09 -13.23
CA TYR A 97 -6.22 -0.74 -12.97
C TYR A 97 -4.72 -0.60 -13.21
N GLN A 98 -4.30 0.62 -13.52
CA GLN A 98 -2.90 1.00 -13.61
C GLN A 98 -2.36 1.42 -12.25
N THR A 99 -1.05 1.25 -12.08
CA THR A 99 -0.34 1.61 -10.86
C THR A 99 0.84 2.52 -11.17
N CYS A 100 1.10 3.48 -10.30
CA CYS A 100 2.25 4.36 -10.39
C CYS A 100 3.11 4.21 -9.12
N LEU A 101 4.41 4.01 -9.31
CA LEU A 101 5.40 4.12 -8.24
C LEU A 101 6.11 5.47 -8.38
N MET A 102 6.02 6.30 -7.35
CA MET A 102 6.71 7.59 -7.31
C MET A 102 7.98 7.48 -6.47
N ALA A 103 9.07 8.04 -6.97
CA ALA A 103 10.34 8.14 -6.25
C ALA A 103 10.82 9.60 -6.24
N PRO A 104 11.53 10.05 -5.19
CA PRO A 104 11.89 11.47 -5.04
C PRO A 104 13.06 11.90 -5.94
N THR A 105 13.81 10.96 -6.50
CA THR A 105 14.93 11.22 -7.41
C THR A 105 14.93 10.24 -8.57
N GLU A 106 15.48 10.66 -9.70
CA GLU A 106 15.65 9.83 -10.89
C GLU A 106 16.46 8.56 -10.59
N ILE A 107 17.52 8.67 -9.79
CA ILE A 107 18.38 7.53 -9.42
C ILE A 107 17.55 6.46 -8.72
N LEU A 108 16.72 6.85 -7.74
CA LEU A 108 15.83 5.91 -7.05
C LEU A 108 14.76 5.33 -7.98
N ALA A 109 14.21 6.13 -8.90
CA ALA A 109 13.26 5.65 -9.90
C ALA A 109 13.87 4.56 -10.79
N ARG A 110 15.09 4.78 -11.29
CA ARG A 110 15.85 3.80 -12.09
C ARG A 110 16.15 2.54 -11.28
N GLN A 111 16.53 2.67 -10.01
CA GLN A 111 16.77 1.53 -9.12
C GLN A 111 15.51 0.70 -8.90
N HIS A 112 14.37 1.35 -8.66
CA HIS A 112 13.09 0.65 -8.53
C HIS A 112 12.69 -0.05 -9.83
N PHE A 113 12.86 0.62 -10.97
CA PHE A 113 12.58 0.03 -12.28
C PHE A 113 13.44 -1.22 -12.54
N ALA A 114 14.75 -1.14 -12.31
CA ALA A 114 15.66 -2.27 -12.46
C ALA A 114 15.41 -3.42 -11.47
N GLY A 115 14.79 -3.13 -10.32
CA GLY A 115 14.39 -4.17 -9.36
C GLY A 115 13.05 -4.84 -9.69
N PHE A 116 12.26 -4.29 -10.61
CA PHE A 116 10.97 -4.84 -11.06
C PHE A 116 11.04 -5.50 -12.44
N ALA A 117 11.97 -5.08 -13.30
CA ALA A 117 12.26 -5.67 -14.60
C ALA A 117 13.11 -6.94 -14.44
#